data_AF-A0A4V5NCV3-F1
#
_entry.id   AF-A0A4V5NCV3-F1
#
_cell.length_a   1.000
_cell.length_b   1.000
_cell.length_c   1.000
_cell.angle_alpha   90.00
_cell.angle_beta   90.00
_cell.angle_gamma   90.00
#
_symmetry.space_group_name_H-M   'P 1'
#
loop_
_entity.id
_entity.type
_entity.pdbx_description
1 polymer ?
#
loop_
_entity_poly.entity_id
_entity_poly.type
_entity_poly.pdbx_seq_one_letter_code
_entity_poly.pdbx_strand_id
1 'polypeptide(L)' 'QPVHFLQSKEAYRSGRALVFHNIDYLMLTVTLLRKDYLKLADCLVPMGEQIGMSRVEVAEMLRGKTRQFSEEEIRVKFGG' A
#
# COMPACT_ATOMS: atom_id res chain seq x y z
N GLN A 1 6.35 -24.40 10.73
CA GLN A 1 6.13 -23.00 10.29
C GLN A 1 5.18 -23.05 9.10
N PRO A 2 4.08 -22.26 9.07
CA PRO A 2 2.97 -22.58 8.18
C PRO A 2 3.30 -22.22 6.73
N VAL A 3 3.18 -23.23 5.88
CA VAL A 3 3.38 -23.21 4.42
C VAL A 3 2.47 -22.17 3.72
N HIS A 4 1.36 -21.79 4.38
CA HIS A 4 0.39 -20.81 3.90
C HIS A 4 1.02 -19.41 3.70
N PHE A 5 1.94 -18.99 4.56
CA PHE A 5 2.63 -17.69 4.41
C PHE A 5 3.56 -17.66 3.18
N LEU A 6 4.12 -18.82 2.81
CA LEU A 6 4.98 -18.94 1.62
C LEU A 6 4.17 -18.96 0.32
N GLN A 7 3.02 -19.65 0.29
CA GLN A 7 2.14 -19.69 -0.88
C GLN A 7 1.49 -18.33 -1.17
N SER A 8 1.10 -17.58 -0.13
CA SER A 8 0.57 -16.23 -0.33
C SER A 8 1.64 -15.23 -0.77
N LYS A 9 2.92 -15.45 -0.40
CA LYS A 9 4.03 -14.57 -0.78
C LYS A 9 4.20 -14.45 -2.30
N GLU A 10 4.05 -15.54 -3.04
CA GLU A 10 4.14 -15.54 -4.51
C GLU A 10 2.98 -14.73 -5.14
N ALA A 11 1.76 -14.87 -4.61
CA ALA A 11 0.58 -14.13 -5.05
C ALA A 11 0.62 -12.63 -4.67
N TYR A 12 1.17 -12.29 -3.50
CA TYR A 12 1.38 -10.90 -3.08
C TYR A 12 2.50 -10.23 -3.88
N ARG A 13 3.57 -10.98 -4.21
CA ARG A 13 4.64 -10.52 -5.10
C ARG A 13 4.16 -10.30 -6.53
N SER A 14 3.40 -11.25 -7.11
CA SER A 14 2.88 -11.12 -8.47
C SER A 14 1.77 -10.07 -8.59
N GLY A 15 0.98 -9.88 -7.52
CA GLY A 15 -0.15 -8.94 -7.47
C GLY A 15 0.21 -7.48 -7.18
N ARG A 16 1.48 -7.12 -6.94
CA ARG A 16 1.90 -5.77 -6.50
C ARG A 16 1.10 -5.25 -5.29
N ALA A 17 0.69 -6.15 -4.40
CA ALA A 17 -0.08 -5.81 -3.22
C ALA A 17 0.78 -5.07 -2.19
N LEU A 18 0.21 -4.05 -1.54
CA LEU A 18 0.83 -3.40 -0.38
C LEU A 18 0.35 -4.13 0.88
N VAL A 19 1.29 -4.56 1.71
CA VAL A 19 1.00 -5.24 2.98
C VAL A 19 1.47 -4.36 4.11
N PHE A 20 0.57 -4.06 5.05
CA PHE A 20 0.87 -3.25 6.22
C PHE A 20 0.76 -4.08 7.50
N HIS A 21 1.58 -3.73 8.50
CA HIS A 21 1.53 -4.27 9.84
C HIS A 21 1.34 -3.13 10.86
N ASN A 22 0.82 -3.45 12.04
CA ASN A 22 0.61 -2.49 13.14
C ASN A 22 -0.23 -1.26 12.78
N ILE A 23 -1.15 -1.39 11.81
CA ILE A 23 -2.13 -0.37 11.46
C ILE A 23 -3.43 -1.07 11.05
N ASP A 24 -4.54 -0.68 11.66
CA ASP A 24 -5.86 -1.19 11.30
C ASP A 24 -6.48 -0.38 10.14
N TYR A 25 -7.61 -0.85 9.63
CA TYR A 25 -8.29 -0.24 8.48
C TYR A 25 -8.74 1.21 8.72
N LEU A 26 -9.23 1.53 9.92
CA LEU A 26 -9.68 2.88 10.25
C LEU A 26 -8.48 3.83 10.31
N MET A 27 -7.42 3.41 10.99
CA MET A 27 -6.18 4.18 11.09
C MET A 27 -5.47 4.32 9.74
N LEU A 28 -5.48 3.29 8.89
CA LEU A 28 -4.99 3.36 7.51
C LEU A 28 -5.74 4.44 6.73
N THR A 29 -7.06 4.42 6.79
CA THR A 29 -7.92 5.41 6.13
C THR A 29 -7.64 6.82 6.62
N VAL A 30 -7.60 7.05 7.93
CA VAL A 30 -7.32 8.37 8.51
C VAL A 30 -5.92 8.87 8.12
N THR A 31 -4.93 7.98 8.12
CA THR A 31 -3.54 8.34 7.77
C THR A 31 -3.43 8.74 6.30
N LEU A 32 -4.13 8.05 5.40
CA LEU A 32 -4.25 8.41 3.98
C LEU A 32 -4.90 9.79 3.79
N LEU A 33 -6.00 10.07 4.50
CA LEU A 33 -6.67 11.37 4.44
C LEU A 33 -5.77 12.52 4.93
N ARG A 34 -4.93 12.25 5.94
CA ARG A 34 -3.93 13.20 6.44
C ARG A 34 -2.68 13.31 5.56
N LYS A 35 -2.56 12.48 4.52
CA LYS A 35 -1.39 12.38 3.64
C LYS A 35 -0.09 12.09 4.42
N ASP A 36 -0.19 11.38 5.54
CA ASP A 36 0.95 11.03 6.39
C ASP A 36 1.63 9.75 5.89
N TYR A 37 2.30 9.87 4.75
CA TYR A 37 2.95 8.74 4.08
C TYR A 37 4.16 8.21 4.82
N LEU A 38 4.77 9.01 5.70
CA LEU A 38 5.87 8.55 6.54
C LEU A 38 5.38 7.56 7.59
N LYS A 39 4.22 7.82 8.21
CA LYS A 39 3.60 6.85 9.11
C LYS A 39 3.22 5.54 8.38
N LEU A 40 2.73 5.63 7.15
CA LEU A 40 2.43 4.44 6.35
C LEU A 40 3.69 3.67 5.95
N ALA A 41 4.78 4.37 5.64
CA ALA A 41 6.07 3.74 5.35
C ALA A 41 6.60 2.95 6.55
N ASP A 42 6.42 3.47 7.78
CA ASP A 42 6.79 2.78 9.03
C ASP A 42 5.97 1.50 9.28
N CYS A 43 4.80 1.38 8.65
CA CYS A 43 3.90 0.23 8.77
C CYS A 43 3.99 -0.73 7.57
N LEU A 44 4.72 -0.40 6.51
CA LEU A 44 4.80 -1.23 5.31
C LEU A 44 5.73 -2.43 5.55
N VAL A 45 5.28 -3.63 5.17
CA VAL A 45 6.15 -4.82 5.08
C VAL A 45 6.82 -4.81 3.71
N PRO A 46 8.16 -4.60 3.61
CA PRO A 46 8.83 -4.52 2.31
C PRO A 46 8.80 -5.86 1.56
N MET A 47 8.35 -5.84 0.32
CA MET A 47 8.33 -7.00 -0.58
C MET A 47 8.74 -6.62 -2.01
N GLY A 48 9.43 -7.52 -2.70
CA GLY A 48 9.82 -7.32 -4.11
C GLY A 48 10.67 -6.07 -4.30
N GLU A 49 10.25 -5.18 -5.20
CA GLU A 49 10.91 -3.91 -5.54
C GLU A 49 11.02 -2.93 -4.37
N GLN A 50 10.24 -3.13 -3.29
CA GLN A 50 10.31 -2.30 -2.08
C GLN A 50 11.52 -2.64 -1.21
N ILE A 51 12.12 -3.82 -1.38
CA ILE A 51 13.27 -4.26 -0.59
C ILE A 51 14.47 -3.36 -0.93
N GLY A 52 15.02 -2.71 0.09
CA GLY A 52 16.15 -1.79 -0.06
C GLY A 52 15.76 -0.32 -0.22
N MET A 53 14.47 0.00 -0.38
CA MET A 53 14.02 1.39 -0.33
C MET A 53 14.19 1.96 1.08
N SER A 54 14.67 3.19 1.15
CA SER A 54 14.62 4.00 2.36
C SER A 54 13.19 4.35 2.74
N ARG A 55 12.98 4.75 4.00
CA ARG A 55 11.69 5.22 4.51
C ARG A 55 11.07 6.33 3.64
N VAL A 56 11.90 7.24 3.12
CA VAL A 56 11.46 8.37 2.29
C VAL A 56 11.06 7.88 0.89
N GLU A 57 11.84 6.99 0.29
CA GLU A 57 11.51 6.39 -1.01
C GLU A 57 10.21 5.57 -0.95
N VAL A 58 9.99 4.83 0.14
CA VAL A 58 8.72 4.15 0.39
C VAL A 58 7.57 5.15 0.50
N ALA A 59 7.74 6.24 1.25
CA ALA A 59 6.69 7.25 1.41
C ALA A 59 6.30 7.90 0.07
N GLU A 60 7.26 8.20 -0.79
CA GLU A 60 6.99 8.74 -2.13
C GLU A 60 6.37 7.71 -3.07
N MET A 61 6.79 6.44 -2.99
CA MET A 61 6.13 5.33 -3.69
C MET A 61 4.66 5.20 -3.27
N LEU A 62 4.37 5.28 -1.97
CA LEU A 62 3.01 5.23 -1.43
C LEU A 62 2.18 6.41 -1.93
N ARG A 63 2.72 7.63 -1.84
CA ARG A 63 2.06 8.85 -2.36
C ARG A 63 1.64 8.70 -3.81
N GLY A 64 2.49 8.12 -4.66
CA GLY A 64 2.19 7.89 -6.07
C GLY A 64 1.06 6.88 -6.31
N LYS A 65 0.84 5.94 -5.38
CA LYS A 65 -0.19 4.89 -5.47
C LYS A 65 -1.53 5.29 -4.83
N THR A 66 -1.58 6.34 -4.03
CA THR A 66 -2.76 6.73 -3.23
C THR A 66 -3.35 8.07 -3.67
N ARG A 67 -3.44 8.29 -4.99
CA ARG A 67 -3.99 9.50 -5.58
C ARG A 67 -5.52 9.54 -5.44
N GLN A 68 -6.05 10.70 -5.08
CA GLN A 68 -7.49 10.97 -5.17
C GLN A 68 -7.93 10.92 -6.64
N PHE A 69 -8.94 10.12 -6.95
CA PHE A 69 -9.57 10.12 -8.26
C PHE A 69 -10.45 11.35 -8.45
N SER A 70 -10.48 11.88 -9.66
CA SER A 70 -11.49 12.88 -10.04
C SER A 70 -12.86 12.23 -10.24
N GLU A 71 -13.92 13.02 -10.25
CA GLU A 71 -15.28 12.52 -10.55
C GLU A 71 -15.35 11.82 -11.91
N GLU A 72 -14.63 12.35 -12.91
CA GLU A 72 -14.48 11.74 -14.23
C GLU A 72 -13.85 10.34 -14.14
N GLU A 73 -12.74 10.23 -13.41
CA GLU A 73 -12.02 8.96 -13.26
C GLU A 73 -12.83 7.94 -12.48
N ILE A 74 -13.60 8.39 -11.49
CA ILE A 74 -14.54 7.53 -10.76
C ILE A 74 -15.61 7.02 -11.72
N ARG A 75 -16.21 7.88 -12.54
CA ARG A 75 -17.24 7.49 -13.50
C ARG A 75 -16.69 6.50 -14.54
N VAL A 76 -15.51 6.75 -15.10
CA VAL A 76 -14.90 5.82 -16.07
C VAL A 76 -14.53 4.48 -15.45
N LYS A 77 -14.06 4.46 -14.20
CA LYS A 77 -13.61 3.22 -13.53
C LYS A 77 -14.73 2.41 -12.88
N PHE A 78 -15.78 3.08 -12.40
CA PHE A 78 -16.79 2.47 -11.52
C PHE A 78 -18.24 2.81 -11.92
N GLY A 79 -18.47 3.58 -12.98
CA GLY A 79 -19.78 4.14 -13.33
C GLY A 79 -20.81 3.19 -13.97
N GLY A 80 -20.42 1.96 -14.32
CA GLY A 80 -21.30 1.00 -15.01
C GLY A 80 -21.14 1.02 -16.52
#